data_AF-A0A959VI26-F1
#
_entry.id   AF-A0A959VI26-F1
#
_cell.length_a   1.000
_cell.length_b   1.000
_cell.length_c   1.000
_cell.angle_alpha   90.00
_cell.angle_beta   90.00
_cell.angle_gamma   90.00
#
_symmetry.space_group_name_H-M   'P 1'
#
loop_
_entity.id
_entity.type
_entity.pdbx_description
1 polymer ?
#
loop_
_entity_poly.entity_id
_entity_poly.type
_entity_poly.pdbx_seq_one_letter_code
_entity_poly.pdbx_strand_id
1 'polypeptide(L)'
;MDTDPDPGDRPTRDLPESEQANGGPAVDDGSKTLAERLVSGGTRGAQRVAGATGVDRAVENAVEDALVKAIESEATERAIARILNGPVIEQAARDALQSESVERALVEAIDSEMVDRVWARLLDSEETQRLIERIAESPEVRAAIASQGIGLLDDIGRQVARVTRIIDFIGERIARRILFRPRRTTPTDRVGLFTRALGIGLDALIINLVLVTTAALLGLVASVFGASFASAGNQLLALGAATWFLISSLYLITFWALSGQTPGMRFLDIRIEHRGSPEIGIRLAFRRLIGFWLAAIPFCLGFLGVLVRIDRRGFHDRLGRTAVFYIDPARPDQQHEAAATYAAEIPASPE
;
A
#
# COMPACT_ATOMS: atom_id res chain seq x y z
N MET A 1 -38.14 20.42 -36.10
CA MET A 1 -37.67 21.65 -35.42
C MET A 1 -36.19 21.43 -35.19
N ASP A 2 -35.30 21.62 -36.19
CA ASP A 2 -35.18 22.79 -37.09
C ASP A 2 -34.99 24.04 -36.22
N THR A 3 -33.89 24.80 -36.24
CA THR A 3 -32.99 25.14 -37.36
C THR A 3 -31.65 25.72 -36.86
N ASP A 4 -30.55 25.33 -37.52
CA ASP A 4 -29.36 26.17 -37.80
C ASP A 4 -29.68 27.12 -38.98
N PRO A 5 -28.97 28.24 -39.24
CA PRO A 5 -27.76 28.18 -40.11
C PRO A 5 -26.64 29.23 -39.84
N ASP A 6 -25.36 28.81 -39.97
CA ASP A 6 -24.26 29.19 -40.92
C ASP A 6 -24.25 30.61 -41.62
N PRO A 7 -23.21 31.11 -42.36
CA PRO A 7 -21.77 30.78 -42.54
C PRO A 7 -20.77 31.98 -42.61
N GLY A 8 -19.47 31.65 -42.73
CA GLY A 8 -18.46 32.38 -43.56
C GLY A 8 -17.14 32.68 -42.84
N ASP A 9 -15.93 32.47 -43.38
CA ASP A 9 -15.50 32.25 -44.76
C ASP A 9 -14.02 31.73 -44.81
N ARG A 10 -13.79 30.54 -45.39
CA ARG A 10 -12.72 30.11 -46.35
C ARG A 10 -11.19 30.26 -46.05
N PRO A 11 -10.28 29.61 -46.85
CA PRO A 11 -10.25 28.18 -47.22
C PRO A 11 -8.83 27.54 -47.22
N THR A 12 -8.87 26.20 -47.20
CA THR A 12 -7.93 25.14 -47.63
C THR A 12 -6.73 25.48 -48.55
N ARG A 13 -5.60 24.79 -48.31
CA ARG A 13 -4.74 24.28 -49.39
C ARG A 13 -3.90 23.07 -48.98
N ASP A 14 -4.28 21.91 -49.51
CA ASP A 14 -3.47 20.68 -49.58
C ASP A 14 -2.38 20.82 -50.66
N LEU A 15 -1.24 20.16 -50.46
CA LEU A 15 -0.29 19.82 -51.52
C LEU A 15 0.30 18.41 -51.28
N PRO A 16 0.32 17.53 -52.31
CA PRO A 16 0.93 16.21 -52.23
C PRO A 16 2.30 16.10 -52.91
N GLU A 17 3.05 15.10 -52.43
CA GLU A 17 3.94 14.12 -53.08
C GLU A 17 4.67 14.38 -54.43
N SER A 18 5.99 14.15 -54.35
CA SER A 18 6.88 13.31 -55.19
C SER A 18 6.98 13.44 -56.73
N GLU A 19 8.26 13.48 -57.14
CA GLU A 19 8.90 12.67 -58.19
C GLU A 19 8.95 13.08 -59.68
N GLN A 20 10.21 13.14 -60.14
CA GLN A 20 10.76 12.61 -61.41
C GLN A 20 10.75 13.43 -62.73
N ALA A 21 11.98 13.52 -63.25
CA ALA A 21 12.41 13.24 -64.64
C ALA A 21 12.22 14.27 -65.79
N ASN A 22 13.37 14.85 -66.17
CA ASN A 22 14.05 14.72 -67.49
C ASN A 22 13.41 15.25 -68.80
N GLY A 23 14.15 16.15 -69.49
CA GLY A 23 14.24 16.23 -70.97
C GLY A 23 14.16 17.66 -71.58
N GLY A 24 15.24 18.13 -72.22
CA GLY A 24 15.45 19.49 -72.82
C GLY A 24 14.64 19.80 -74.10
N PRO A 25 15.11 20.62 -75.09
CA PRO A 25 16.24 21.59 -75.19
C PRO A 25 15.87 22.99 -75.79
N ALA A 26 16.82 23.95 -75.81
CA ALA A 26 17.04 25.08 -76.78
C ALA A 26 17.67 26.33 -76.09
N VAL A 27 18.94 26.72 -76.35
CA VAL A 27 19.41 27.76 -77.34
C VAL A 27 18.88 29.17 -76.97
N ASP A 28 19.63 30.27 -76.85
CA ASP A 28 21.05 30.67 -76.91
C ASP A 28 21.12 32.16 -76.48
N ASP A 29 22.35 32.61 -76.20
CA ASP A 29 22.89 33.97 -76.30
C ASP A 29 22.87 34.91 -75.08
N GLY A 30 24.03 35.57 -74.86
CA GLY A 30 24.09 36.74 -73.98
C GLY A 30 25.35 37.00 -73.15
N SER A 31 26.56 36.92 -73.74
CA SER A 31 27.80 37.60 -73.30
C SER A 31 28.52 37.14 -72.01
N LYS A 32 29.57 36.31 -72.19
CA LYS A 32 30.61 36.05 -71.18
C LYS A 32 31.75 37.06 -71.30
N THR A 33 32.07 37.65 -70.15
CA THR A 33 33.02 38.75 -69.92
C THR A 33 34.50 38.34 -70.01
N LEU A 34 35.31 39.30 -70.47
CA LEU A 34 36.76 39.28 -70.70
C LEU A 34 37.66 38.74 -69.57
N ALA A 35 37.10 38.49 -68.37
CA ALA A 35 37.83 37.97 -67.22
C ALA A 35 38.15 36.46 -67.30
N GLU A 36 37.36 35.65 -68.01
CA GLU A 36 37.65 34.21 -68.17
C GLU A 36 38.81 33.94 -69.15
N ARG A 37 39.11 34.85 -70.09
CA ARG A 37 40.18 34.67 -71.08
C ARG A 37 41.59 34.96 -70.55
N LEU A 38 41.71 35.55 -69.35
CA LEU A 38 43.00 35.85 -68.72
C LEU A 38 43.49 34.74 -67.77
N VAL A 39 42.62 33.81 -67.36
CA VAL A 39 43.00 32.67 -66.51
C VAL A 39 43.31 31.41 -67.33
N SER A 40 42.88 31.33 -68.60
CA SER A 40 43.14 30.17 -69.48
C SER A 40 44.43 30.25 -70.31
N GLY A 41 45.34 31.19 -70.00
CA GLY A 41 46.54 31.48 -70.81
C GLY A 41 47.86 30.82 -70.36
N GLY A 42 47.87 29.97 -69.33
CA GLY A 42 49.11 29.54 -68.66
C GLY A 42 49.45 28.04 -68.65
N THR A 43 48.65 27.14 -69.21
CA THR A 43 48.83 25.68 -68.99
C THR A 43 49.10 24.83 -70.23
N ARG A 44 49.44 25.41 -71.38
CA ARG A 44 49.76 24.65 -72.61
C ARG A 44 51.26 24.51 -72.94
N GLY A 45 52.14 24.70 -71.96
CA GLY A 45 53.60 24.58 -72.12
C GLY A 45 54.30 23.44 -71.37
N ALA A 46 53.58 22.61 -70.60
CA ALA A 46 54.21 21.62 -69.71
C ALA A 46 53.60 20.21 -69.78
N GLN A 47 53.22 19.76 -70.98
CA GLN A 47 52.72 18.40 -71.15
C GLN A 47 53.17 17.76 -72.46
N ARG A 48 54.48 17.77 -72.69
CA ARG A 48 55.19 16.77 -73.50
C ARG A 48 56.62 16.64 -72.99
N VAL A 49 56.80 15.87 -71.92
CA VAL A 49 57.91 14.95 -71.58
C VAL A 49 57.62 14.41 -70.16
N ALA A 50 57.98 13.15 -69.90
CA ALA A 50 58.00 12.45 -68.61
C ALA A 50 56.81 11.52 -68.30
N GLY A 51 56.69 10.46 -69.10
CA GLY A 51 56.50 9.15 -68.50
C GLY A 51 57.86 8.63 -68.01
N ALA A 52 57.86 7.93 -66.87
CA ALA A 52 58.93 7.07 -66.33
C ALA A 52 59.82 7.56 -65.16
N THR A 53 59.28 8.28 -64.17
CA THR A 53 59.86 8.25 -62.81
C THR A 53 58.74 8.17 -61.77
N GLY A 54 58.88 7.29 -60.76
CA GLY A 54 57.90 7.07 -59.68
C GLY A 54 57.78 8.23 -58.68
N VAL A 55 57.81 9.47 -59.19
CA VAL A 55 57.87 10.71 -58.42
C VAL A 55 56.49 11.09 -57.88
N ASP A 56 55.40 10.79 -58.58
CA ASP A 56 54.05 11.18 -58.11
C ASP A 56 53.64 10.47 -56.80
N ARG A 57 53.90 9.16 -56.66
CA ARG A 57 53.65 8.44 -55.39
C ARG A 57 54.62 8.82 -54.28
N ALA A 58 55.86 9.15 -54.62
CA ALA A 58 56.85 9.60 -53.63
C ALA A 58 56.48 10.98 -53.07
N VAL A 59 55.92 11.85 -53.91
CA VAL A 59 55.40 13.16 -53.50
C VAL A 59 54.14 13.00 -52.66
N GLU A 60 53.21 12.13 -53.04
CA GLU A 60 51.96 11.91 -52.30
C GLU A 60 52.22 11.32 -50.90
N ASN A 61 53.06 10.28 -50.80
CA ASN A 61 53.48 9.72 -49.52
C ASN A 61 54.27 10.71 -48.66
N ALA A 62 55.12 11.56 -49.28
CA ALA A 62 55.85 12.59 -48.55
C ALA A 62 54.93 13.69 -48.00
N VAL A 63 53.84 14.01 -48.71
CA VAL A 63 52.81 14.94 -48.24
C VAL A 63 51.99 14.32 -47.12
N GLU A 64 51.65 13.03 -47.23
CA GLU A 64 50.90 12.30 -46.18
C GLU A 64 51.75 12.12 -44.91
N ASP A 65 53.01 11.71 -45.03
CA ASP A 65 53.95 11.63 -43.91
C ASP A 65 54.21 13.01 -43.28
N ALA A 66 54.25 14.08 -44.09
CA ALA A 66 54.40 15.44 -43.58
C ALA A 66 53.13 15.91 -42.84
N LEU A 67 51.94 15.54 -43.31
CA LEU A 67 50.67 15.81 -42.62
C LEU A 67 50.56 15.04 -41.31
N VAL A 68 50.92 13.75 -41.30
CA VAL A 68 50.91 12.91 -40.09
C VAL A 68 51.93 13.44 -39.08
N LYS A 69 53.17 13.74 -39.49
CA LYS A 69 54.17 14.37 -38.61
C LYS A 69 53.76 15.75 -38.11
N ALA A 70 53.01 16.51 -38.91
CA ALA A 70 52.47 17.80 -38.48
C ALA A 70 51.38 17.61 -37.42
N ILE A 71 50.57 16.55 -37.50
CA ILE A 71 49.55 16.23 -36.50
C ILE A 71 50.16 15.67 -35.21
N GLU A 72 51.17 14.81 -35.33
CA GLU A 72 51.90 14.22 -34.18
C GLU A 72 52.93 15.18 -33.55
N SER A 73 53.07 16.39 -34.09
CA SER A 73 53.92 17.43 -33.53
C SER A 73 53.45 17.82 -32.13
N GLU A 74 54.37 17.89 -31.15
CA GLU A 74 54.08 18.43 -29.82
C GLU A 74 53.44 19.83 -29.86
N ALA A 75 53.72 20.63 -30.89
CA ALA A 75 53.10 21.94 -31.06
C ALA A 75 51.59 21.81 -31.36
N THR A 76 51.21 20.80 -32.13
CA THR A 76 49.82 20.48 -32.47
C THR A 76 49.11 19.86 -31.27
N GLU A 77 49.78 18.97 -30.52
CA GLU A 77 49.23 18.42 -29.28
C GLU A 77 48.99 19.53 -28.23
N ARG A 78 49.94 20.46 -28.08
CA ARG A 78 49.77 21.63 -27.20
C ARG A 78 48.68 22.59 -27.69
N ALA A 79 48.54 22.76 -29.00
CA ALA A 79 47.45 23.56 -29.57
C ALA A 79 46.09 22.90 -29.30
N ILE A 80 45.97 21.59 -29.53
CA ILE A 80 44.76 20.81 -29.25
C ILE A 80 44.44 20.83 -27.76
N ALA A 81 45.40 20.59 -26.87
CA ALA A 81 45.20 20.64 -25.43
C ALA A 81 44.74 22.02 -24.95
N ARG A 82 45.24 23.11 -25.58
CA ARG A 82 44.85 24.48 -25.24
C ARG A 82 43.47 24.85 -25.79
N ILE A 83 43.06 24.26 -26.91
CA ILE A 83 41.71 24.38 -27.46
C ILE A 83 40.72 23.60 -26.59
N LEU A 84 41.04 22.35 -26.21
CA LEU A 84 40.21 21.49 -25.35
C LEU A 84 40.00 22.06 -23.95
N ASN A 85 41.01 22.73 -23.38
CA ASN A 85 40.88 23.45 -22.11
C ASN A 85 40.44 24.92 -22.29
N GLY A 86 40.03 25.30 -23.49
CA GLY A 86 39.53 26.64 -23.77
C GLY A 86 38.08 26.82 -23.31
N PRO A 87 37.67 28.05 -22.96
CA PRO A 87 36.33 28.34 -22.46
C PRO A 87 35.21 27.97 -23.44
N VAL A 88 35.51 27.89 -24.74
CA VAL A 88 34.57 27.48 -25.79
C VAL A 88 34.23 25.99 -25.70
N ILE A 89 35.22 25.13 -25.43
CA ILE A 89 34.97 23.70 -25.26
C ILE A 89 34.28 23.43 -23.92
N GLU A 90 34.61 24.21 -22.88
CA GLU A 90 33.93 24.13 -21.59
C GLU A 90 32.45 24.57 -21.67
N GLN A 91 32.13 25.56 -22.51
CA GLN A 91 30.77 25.96 -22.83
C GLN A 91 30.06 24.91 -23.67
N ALA A 92 30.69 24.40 -24.73
CA ALA A 92 30.14 23.34 -25.56
C ALA A 92 29.89 22.04 -24.76
N ALA A 93 30.76 21.70 -23.81
CA ALA A 93 30.58 20.57 -22.91
C ALA A 93 29.41 20.80 -21.95
N ARG A 94 29.25 22.01 -21.40
CA ARG A 94 28.10 22.37 -20.56
C ARG A 94 26.78 22.32 -21.34
N ASP A 95 26.76 22.86 -22.55
CA ASP A 95 25.58 22.85 -23.42
C ASP A 95 25.24 21.43 -23.87
N ALA A 96 26.26 20.59 -24.14
CA ALA A 96 26.07 19.17 -24.44
C ALA A 96 25.49 18.40 -23.24
N LEU A 97 25.96 18.66 -22.02
CA LEU A 97 25.40 18.06 -20.79
C LEU A 97 23.95 18.47 -20.54
N GLN A 98 23.51 19.61 -21.07
CA GLN A 98 22.12 20.08 -21.01
C GLN A 98 21.28 19.65 -22.23
N SER A 99 21.86 18.89 -23.17
CA SER A 99 21.12 18.40 -24.32
C SER A 99 20.16 17.26 -23.94
N GLU A 100 18.96 17.25 -24.53
CA GLU A 100 18.01 16.14 -24.36
C GLU A 100 18.62 14.77 -24.71
N SER A 101 19.58 14.72 -25.64
CA SER A 101 20.31 13.51 -26.01
C SER A 101 21.14 12.95 -24.86
N VAL A 102 21.79 13.81 -24.07
CA VAL A 102 22.57 13.39 -22.90
C VAL A 102 21.64 13.03 -21.75
N GLU A 103 20.53 13.74 -21.58
CA GLU A 103 19.51 13.38 -20.60
C GLU A 103 18.94 11.97 -20.87
N ARG A 104 18.60 11.66 -22.13
CA ARG A 104 18.14 10.31 -22.52
C ARG A 104 19.20 9.24 -22.29
N ALA A 105 20.46 9.53 -22.64
CA ALA A 105 21.56 8.60 -22.39
C ALA A 105 21.82 8.38 -20.90
N LEU A 106 21.64 9.41 -20.06
CA LEU A 106 21.74 9.30 -18.60
C LEU A 106 20.58 8.48 -18.01
N VAL A 107 19.35 8.68 -18.48
CA VAL A 107 18.18 7.89 -18.05
C VAL A 107 18.34 6.42 -18.45
N GLU A 108 18.77 6.15 -19.68
CA GLU A 108 19.04 4.78 -20.14
C GLU A 108 20.21 4.14 -19.39
N ALA A 109 21.21 4.93 -18.99
CA ALA A 109 22.32 4.46 -18.17
C ALA A 109 21.90 4.17 -16.72
N ILE A 110 20.89 4.86 -16.17
CA ILE A 110 20.35 4.61 -14.83
C ILE A 110 19.74 3.21 -14.72
N ASP A 111 19.13 2.71 -15.79
CA ASP A 111 18.57 1.35 -15.85
C ASP A 111 19.62 0.28 -16.26
N SER A 112 20.91 0.63 -16.27
CA SER A 112 21.98 -0.31 -16.62
C SER A 112 22.48 -1.14 -15.43
N GLU A 113 22.98 -2.35 -15.72
CA GLU A 113 23.62 -3.22 -14.71
C GLU A 113 24.79 -2.55 -13.96
N MET A 114 25.39 -1.51 -14.54
CA MET A 114 26.44 -0.74 -13.87
C MET A 114 25.89 0.06 -12.70
N VAL A 115 24.73 0.71 -12.88
CA VAL A 115 24.07 1.50 -11.85
C VAL A 115 23.49 0.61 -10.76
N ASP A 116 22.98 -0.57 -11.11
CA ASP A 116 22.57 -1.58 -10.11
C ASP A 116 23.72 -2.00 -9.19
N ARG A 117 24.94 -2.18 -9.73
CA ARG A 117 26.12 -2.52 -8.92
C ARG A 117 26.54 -1.37 -8.00
N VAL A 118 26.40 -0.12 -8.46
CA VAL A 118 26.68 1.06 -7.64
C VAL A 118 25.63 1.21 -6.54
N TRP A 119 24.36 1.02 -6.85
CA TRP A 119 23.28 0.99 -5.86
C TRP A 119 23.45 -0.11 -4.84
N ALA A 120 23.79 -1.32 -5.26
CA ALA A 120 24.06 -2.44 -4.35
C ALA A 120 25.20 -2.10 -3.38
N ARG A 121 26.30 -1.51 -3.87
CA ARG A 121 27.40 -1.05 -3.01
C ARG A 121 27.02 0.09 -2.08
N LEU A 122 26.19 1.03 -2.54
CA LEU A 122 25.73 2.15 -1.72
C LEU A 122 24.79 1.66 -0.61
N LEU A 123 23.89 0.73 -0.90
CA LEU A 123 22.96 0.16 0.08
C LEU A 123 23.68 -0.70 1.15
N ASP A 124 24.79 -1.32 0.77
CA ASP A 124 25.63 -2.12 1.66
C ASP A 124 26.65 -1.28 2.45
N SER A 125 26.71 0.04 2.23
CA SER A 125 27.63 0.92 2.95
C SER A 125 27.16 1.21 4.37
N GLU A 126 28.11 1.32 5.30
CA GLU A 126 27.81 1.65 6.70
C GLU A 126 27.12 3.02 6.83
N GLU A 127 27.50 3.99 6.00
CA GLU A 127 26.90 5.32 5.99
C GLU A 127 25.40 5.28 5.63
N THR A 128 25.02 4.46 4.65
CA THR A 128 23.62 4.28 4.26
C THR A 128 22.84 3.54 5.36
N GLN A 129 23.44 2.52 5.98
CA GLN A 129 22.84 1.83 7.11
C GLN A 129 22.59 2.79 8.29
N ARG A 130 23.56 3.66 8.63
CA ARG A 130 23.39 4.69 9.67
C ARG A 130 22.29 5.70 9.32
N LEU A 131 22.15 6.06 8.04
CA LEU A 131 21.08 6.94 7.58
C LEU A 131 19.71 6.27 7.76
N ILE A 132 19.59 5.00 7.35
CA ILE A 132 18.37 4.21 7.50
C ILE A 132 18.00 4.07 8.98
N GLU A 133 18.97 3.74 9.84
CA GLU A 133 18.75 3.59 11.28
C GLU A 133 18.26 4.91 11.89
N ARG A 134 18.85 6.04 11.50
CA ARG A 134 18.44 7.36 11.98
C ARG A 134 17.06 7.79 11.49
N ILE A 135 16.65 7.37 10.29
CA ILE A 135 15.30 7.57 9.76
C ILE A 135 14.30 6.66 10.49
N ALA A 136 14.63 5.40 10.70
CA ALA A 136 13.81 4.44 11.44
C ALA A 136 13.63 4.86 12.91
N GLU A 137 14.65 5.47 13.49
CA GLU A 137 14.62 6.04 14.82
C GLU A 137 14.07 7.47 14.87
N SER A 138 13.56 8.03 13.77
CA SER A 138 12.93 9.35 13.83
C SER A 138 11.58 9.28 14.59
N PRO A 139 11.29 10.23 15.49
CA PRO A 139 10.00 10.32 16.17
C PRO A 139 8.80 10.34 15.21
N GLU A 140 8.98 10.98 14.06
CA GLU A 140 7.96 11.15 13.03
C GLU A 140 7.62 9.81 12.36
N VAL A 141 8.63 9.00 12.01
CA VAL A 141 8.42 7.66 11.43
C VAL A 141 7.82 6.72 12.48
N ARG A 142 8.27 6.76 13.74
CA ARG A 142 7.64 5.98 14.82
C ARG A 142 6.19 6.36 15.06
N ALA A 143 5.86 7.66 15.03
CA ALA A 143 4.48 8.14 15.15
C ALA A 143 3.63 7.71 13.95
N ALA A 144 4.18 7.77 12.73
CA ALA A 144 3.51 7.29 11.53
C ALA A 144 3.22 5.79 11.62
N ILE A 145 4.21 4.96 11.98
CA ILE A 145 4.04 3.51 12.16
C ILE A 145 3.02 3.20 13.27
N ALA A 146 3.09 3.89 14.42
CA ALA A 146 2.15 3.70 15.51
C ALA A 146 0.72 4.08 15.13
N SER A 147 0.54 5.19 14.39
CA SER A 147 -0.77 5.64 13.92
C SER A 147 -1.35 4.72 12.84
N GLN A 148 -0.52 4.19 11.94
CA GLN A 148 -0.93 3.26 10.89
C GLN A 148 -1.29 1.88 11.47
N GLY A 149 -0.57 1.42 12.51
CA GLY A 149 -0.85 0.16 13.19
C GLY A 149 -2.24 0.13 13.84
N ILE A 150 -2.69 1.25 14.43
CA ILE A 150 -4.03 1.34 15.03
C ILE A 150 -5.11 1.30 13.94
N GLY A 151 -4.96 2.06 12.86
CA GLY A 151 -5.91 2.03 11.74
C GLY A 151 -6.02 0.65 11.06
N LEU A 152 -4.89 -0.04 10.90
CA LEU A 152 -4.85 -1.40 10.37
C LEU A 152 -5.63 -2.39 11.26
N LEU A 153 -5.48 -2.29 12.59
CA LEU A 153 -6.21 -3.15 13.52
C LEU A 153 -7.72 -2.93 13.43
N ASP A 154 -8.16 -1.68 13.30
CA ASP A 154 -9.58 -1.36 13.11
C ASP A 154 -10.12 -1.91 11.77
N ASP A 155 -9.32 -1.83 10.70
CA ASP A 155 -9.67 -2.41 9.40
C ASP A 155 -9.81 -3.93 9.46
N ILE A 156 -8.86 -4.62 10.11
CA ILE A 156 -8.92 -6.06 10.32
C ILE A 156 -10.16 -6.41 11.15
N GLY A 157 -10.41 -5.68 12.25
CA GLY A 157 -11.59 -5.87 13.09
C GLY A 157 -12.89 -5.79 12.29
N ARG A 158 -13.04 -4.74 11.47
CA ARG A 158 -14.19 -4.56 10.57
C ARG A 158 -14.33 -5.69 9.55
N GLN A 159 -13.22 -6.13 8.95
CA GLN A 159 -13.24 -7.24 7.99
C GLN A 159 -13.67 -8.56 8.64
N VAL A 160 -13.10 -8.86 9.81
CA VAL A 160 -13.45 -10.04 10.61
C VAL A 160 -14.92 -9.97 11.04
N ALA A 161 -15.40 -8.82 11.53
CA ALA A 161 -16.79 -8.60 11.92
C ALA A 161 -17.78 -8.79 10.75
N ARG A 162 -17.37 -8.46 9.52
CA ARG A 162 -18.18 -8.69 8.31
C ARG A 162 -18.28 -10.19 8.01
N VAL A 163 -17.18 -10.93 8.10
CA VAL A 163 -17.15 -12.38 7.85
C VAL A 163 -17.95 -13.13 8.90
N THR A 164 -17.77 -12.82 10.19
CA THR A 164 -18.51 -13.48 11.27
C THR A 164 -20.01 -13.21 11.21
N ARG A 165 -20.43 -12.01 10.79
CA ARG A 165 -21.83 -11.70 10.48
C ARG A 165 -22.42 -12.65 9.44
N ILE A 166 -21.71 -12.91 8.34
CA ILE A 166 -22.13 -13.86 7.31
C ILE A 166 -22.29 -15.26 7.89
N ILE A 167 -21.29 -15.71 8.67
CA ILE A 167 -21.33 -17.02 9.32
C ILE A 167 -22.52 -17.12 10.29
N ASP A 168 -22.82 -16.04 11.03
CA ASP A 168 -23.98 -15.98 11.92
C ASP A 168 -25.31 -16.13 11.18
N PHE A 169 -25.46 -15.51 10.01
CA PHE A 169 -26.65 -15.69 9.17
C PHE A 169 -26.77 -17.12 8.64
N ILE A 170 -25.66 -17.72 8.19
CA ILE A 170 -25.63 -19.11 7.72
C ILE A 170 -25.98 -20.07 8.87
N GLY A 171 -25.36 -19.89 10.03
CA GLY A 171 -25.60 -20.69 11.24
C GLY A 171 -27.05 -20.60 11.70
N GLU A 172 -27.64 -19.41 11.75
CA GLU A 172 -29.06 -19.24 12.07
C GLU A 172 -29.94 -19.95 11.03
N ARG A 173 -29.63 -19.83 9.75
CA ARG A 173 -30.42 -20.47 8.67
C ARG A 173 -30.41 -21.99 8.80
N ILE A 174 -29.26 -22.58 9.09
CA ILE A 174 -29.11 -24.02 9.31
C ILE A 174 -29.88 -24.43 10.57
N ALA A 175 -29.69 -23.74 11.69
CA ALA A 175 -30.37 -24.06 12.95
C ALA A 175 -31.90 -23.98 12.82
N ARG A 176 -32.43 -22.95 12.14
CA ARG A 176 -33.87 -22.82 11.88
C ARG A 176 -34.40 -23.90 10.95
N ARG A 177 -33.62 -24.31 9.95
CA ARG A 177 -33.98 -25.41 9.04
C ARG A 177 -34.08 -26.73 9.80
N ILE A 178 -33.10 -27.02 10.65
CA ILE A 178 -33.07 -28.24 11.49
C ILE A 178 -34.25 -28.24 12.47
N LEU A 179 -34.62 -27.08 13.01
CA LEU A 179 -35.72 -26.92 13.97
C LEU A 179 -37.08 -26.59 13.33
N PHE A 180 -37.22 -26.76 12.00
CA PHE A 180 -38.44 -26.50 11.23
C PHE A 180 -39.12 -25.14 11.51
N ARG A 181 -38.32 -24.09 11.77
CA ARG A 181 -38.85 -22.74 12.04
C ARG A 181 -38.88 -21.85 10.79
N PRO A 182 -39.88 -20.96 10.67
CA PRO A 182 -39.97 -20.04 9.54
C PRO A 182 -38.77 -19.07 9.50
N ARG A 183 -38.42 -18.66 8.26
CA ARG A 183 -37.36 -17.70 7.98
C ARG A 183 -37.77 -16.31 8.47
N ARG A 184 -36.78 -15.51 8.89
CA ARG A 184 -37.01 -14.09 9.18
C ARG A 184 -37.14 -13.30 7.88
N THR A 185 -38.09 -12.38 7.88
CA THR A 185 -38.29 -11.38 6.84
C THR A 185 -37.64 -10.04 7.21
N THR A 186 -37.42 -9.77 8.50
CA THR A 186 -36.76 -8.54 8.99
C THR A 186 -35.28 -8.77 9.33
N PRO A 187 -34.38 -7.86 8.92
CA PRO A 187 -33.01 -7.80 9.42
C PRO A 187 -32.98 -7.70 10.95
N THR A 188 -31.97 -8.31 11.58
CA THR A 188 -31.80 -8.30 13.04
C THR A 188 -30.52 -7.56 13.39
N ASP A 189 -30.62 -6.52 14.20
CA ASP A 189 -29.44 -5.78 14.70
C ASP A 189 -28.71 -6.53 15.82
N ARG A 190 -29.27 -7.66 16.26
CA ARG A 190 -28.74 -8.49 17.33
C ARG A 190 -27.65 -9.43 16.86
N VAL A 191 -26.62 -9.57 17.68
CA VAL A 191 -25.42 -10.37 17.36
C VAL A 191 -25.68 -11.87 17.47
N GLY A 192 -25.18 -12.63 16.50
CA GLY A 192 -25.29 -14.09 16.44
C GLY A 192 -24.26 -14.82 17.33
N LEU A 193 -24.27 -16.16 17.29
CA LEU A 193 -23.46 -16.98 18.19
C LEU A 193 -21.96 -16.88 17.85
N PHE A 194 -21.59 -16.94 16.57
CA PHE A 194 -20.20 -17.00 16.14
C PHE A 194 -19.45 -15.70 16.43
N THR A 195 -20.07 -14.54 16.16
CA THR A 195 -19.45 -13.25 16.51
C THR A 195 -19.24 -13.16 18.03
N ARG A 196 -20.20 -13.61 18.84
CA ARG A 196 -20.06 -13.63 20.31
C ARG A 196 -18.95 -14.57 20.78
N ALA A 197 -18.89 -15.77 20.20
CA ALA A 197 -17.88 -16.76 20.52
C ALA A 197 -16.48 -16.24 20.16
N LEU A 198 -16.33 -15.56 19.02
CA LEU A 198 -15.07 -14.93 18.64
C LEU A 198 -14.69 -13.80 19.61
N GLY A 199 -15.62 -12.95 20.01
CA GLY A 199 -15.36 -11.90 21.00
C GLY A 199 -14.86 -12.46 22.33
N ILE A 200 -15.52 -13.51 22.84
CA ILE A 200 -15.09 -14.23 24.05
C ILE A 200 -13.73 -14.90 23.83
N GLY A 201 -13.48 -15.45 22.65
CA GLY A 201 -12.20 -16.06 22.29
C GLY A 201 -11.04 -15.06 22.29
N LEU A 202 -11.27 -13.85 21.75
CA LEU A 202 -10.30 -12.75 21.78
C LEU A 202 -10.03 -12.28 23.22
N ASP A 203 -11.08 -12.12 24.04
CA ASP A 203 -10.91 -11.77 25.45
C ASP A 203 -10.14 -12.86 26.21
N ALA A 204 -10.45 -14.14 25.95
CA ALA A 204 -9.72 -15.26 26.53
C ALA A 204 -8.25 -15.27 26.09
N LEU A 205 -7.95 -14.96 24.82
CA LEU A 205 -6.58 -14.83 24.33
C LEU A 205 -5.83 -13.72 25.08
N ILE A 206 -6.45 -12.55 25.25
CA ILE A 206 -5.86 -11.41 25.99
C ILE A 206 -5.58 -11.81 27.43
N ILE A 207 -6.56 -12.39 28.13
CA ILE A 207 -6.39 -12.82 29.54
C ILE A 207 -5.29 -13.86 29.65
N ASN A 208 -5.26 -14.87 28.78
CA ASN A 208 -4.23 -15.90 28.80
C ASN A 208 -2.83 -15.31 28.52
N LEU A 209 -2.69 -14.41 27.55
CA LEU A 209 -1.42 -13.75 27.26
C LEU A 209 -0.92 -12.98 28.48
N VAL A 210 -1.78 -12.21 29.14
CA VAL A 210 -1.44 -11.45 30.35
C VAL A 210 -1.05 -12.40 31.50
N LEU A 211 -1.82 -13.46 31.72
CA LEU A 211 -1.54 -14.41 32.80
C LEU A 211 -0.27 -15.20 32.57
N VAL A 212 -0.03 -15.69 31.35
CA VAL A 212 1.18 -16.45 31.01
C VAL A 212 2.41 -15.56 31.10
N THR A 213 2.36 -14.33 30.56
CA THR A 213 3.50 -13.40 30.66
C THR A 213 3.77 -13.00 32.12
N THR A 214 2.73 -12.74 32.91
CA THR A 214 2.87 -12.45 34.35
C THR A 214 3.44 -13.65 35.11
N ALA A 215 2.94 -14.86 34.85
CA ALA A 215 3.44 -16.08 35.47
C ALA A 215 4.91 -16.35 35.08
N ALA A 216 5.27 -16.13 33.81
CA ALA A 216 6.64 -16.26 33.33
C ALA A 216 7.57 -15.24 34.01
N LEU A 217 7.14 -13.99 34.16
CA LEU A 217 7.91 -12.96 34.85
C LEU A 217 8.09 -13.28 36.34
N LEU A 218 7.03 -13.71 37.02
CA LEU A 218 7.10 -14.16 38.42
C LEU A 218 7.99 -15.39 38.58
N GLY A 219 7.93 -16.32 37.64
CA GLY A 219 8.82 -17.48 37.59
C GLY A 219 10.29 -17.09 37.40
N LEU A 220 10.56 -16.13 36.50
CA LEU A 220 11.89 -15.58 36.29
C LEU A 220 12.43 -14.92 37.57
N VAL A 221 11.62 -14.08 38.22
CA VAL A 221 11.99 -13.44 39.50
C VAL A 221 12.24 -14.49 40.58
N ALA A 222 11.36 -15.47 40.75
CA ALA A 222 11.53 -16.55 41.72
C ALA A 222 12.82 -17.36 41.47
N SER A 223 13.18 -17.58 40.20
CA SER A 223 14.41 -18.30 39.84
C SER A 223 15.67 -17.57 40.33
N VAL A 224 15.67 -16.23 40.30
CA VAL A 224 16.79 -15.40 40.81
C VAL A 224 16.95 -15.56 42.33
N PHE A 225 15.85 -15.77 43.05
CA PHE A 225 15.85 -15.98 44.50
C PHE A 225 15.99 -17.46 44.92
N GLY A 226 16.20 -18.38 43.98
CA GLY A 226 16.30 -19.81 44.26
C GLY A 226 14.98 -20.46 44.70
N ALA A 227 13.84 -19.80 44.49
CA ALA A 227 12.52 -20.35 44.75
C ALA A 227 12.05 -21.20 43.55
N SER A 228 11.48 -22.38 43.84
CA SER A 228 10.92 -23.26 42.81
C SER A 228 9.45 -23.54 43.08
N PHE A 229 8.62 -23.35 42.04
CA PHE A 229 7.20 -23.69 42.06
C PHE A 229 6.93 -25.14 41.60
N ALA A 230 7.97 -25.91 41.30
CA ALA A 230 7.85 -27.23 40.68
C ALA A 230 7.26 -28.32 41.60
N SER A 231 7.20 -28.10 42.91
CA SER A 231 6.79 -29.11 43.91
C SER A 231 5.29 -29.15 44.19
N ALA A 232 4.51 -28.22 43.65
CA ALA A 232 3.07 -28.15 43.89
C ALA A 232 2.32 -28.71 42.67
N GLY A 233 2.00 -30.01 42.67
CA GLY A 233 1.23 -30.65 41.59
C GLY A 233 -0.22 -30.15 41.51
N ASN A 234 -1.18 -30.92 42.03
CA ASN A 234 -2.60 -30.60 41.91
C ASN A 234 -3.01 -29.29 42.62
N GLN A 235 -2.30 -28.87 43.66
CA GLN A 235 -2.58 -27.64 44.41
C GLN A 235 -2.25 -26.38 43.60
N LEU A 236 -1.15 -26.37 42.84
CA LEU A 236 -0.80 -25.24 41.97
C LEU A 236 -1.76 -25.15 40.79
N LEU A 237 -2.16 -26.29 40.22
CA LEU A 237 -3.18 -26.33 39.18
C LEU A 237 -4.54 -25.79 39.69
N ALA A 238 -4.96 -26.20 40.90
CA ALA A 238 -6.18 -25.69 41.52
C ALA A 238 -6.08 -24.17 41.81
N LEU A 239 -4.95 -23.71 42.34
CA LEU A 239 -4.70 -22.28 42.58
C LEU A 239 -4.68 -21.48 41.28
N GLY A 240 -4.03 -22.00 40.24
CA GLY A 240 -3.99 -21.41 38.91
C GLY A 240 -5.37 -21.34 38.28
N ALA A 241 -6.16 -22.40 38.35
CA ALA A 241 -7.54 -22.44 37.86
C ALA A 241 -8.44 -21.46 38.64
N ALA A 242 -8.33 -21.39 39.97
CA ALA A 242 -9.06 -20.44 40.80
C ALA A 242 -8.68 -18.99 40.48
N THR A 243 -7.38 -18.73 40.31
CA THR A 243 -6.84 -17.42 39.93
C THR A 243 -7.33 -17.01 38.54
N TRP A 244 -7.27 -17.91 37.57
CA TRP A 244 -7.79 -17.71 36.23
C TRP A 244 -9.30 -17.39 36.24
N PHE A 245 -10.08 -18.17 36.98
CA PHE A 245 -11.52 -17.98 37.11
C PHE A 245 -11.86 -16.63 37.75
N LEU A 246 -11.14 -16.27 38.83
CA LEU A 246 -11.33 -15.01 39.54
C LEU A 246 -10.98 -13.80 38.66
N ILE A 247 -9.81 -13.82 38.02
CA ILE A 247 -9.34 -12.74 37.16
C ILE A 247 -10.26 -12.59 35.95
N SER A 248 -10.65 -13.70 35.31
CA SER A 248 -11.59 -13.67 34.17
C SER A 248 -12.96 -13.13 34.58
N SER A 249 -13.48 -13.55 35.74
CA SER A 249 -14.75 -13.06 36.26
C SER A 249 -14.71 -11.57 36.60
N LEU A 250 -13.64 -11.10 37.24
CA LEU A 250 -13.45 -9.70 37.59
C LEU A 250 -13.28 -8.84 36.33
N TYR A 251 -12.51 -9.30 35.36
CA TYR A 251 -12.36 -8.66 34.05
C TYR A 251 -13.71 -8.47 33.37
N LEU A 252 -14.49 -9.55 33.20
CA LEU A 252 -15.78 -9.50 32.54
C LEU A 252 -16.78 -8.59 33.27
N ILE A 253 -16.86 -8.69 34.61
CA ILE A 253 -17.75 -7.80 35.38
C ILE A 253 -17.35 -6.34 35.20
N THR A 254 -16.06 -6.03 35.26
CA THR A 254 -15.57 -4.65 35.18
C THR A 254 -15.90 -4.05 33.83
N PHE A 255 -15.56 -4.73 32.73
CA PHE A 255 -15.86 -4.24 31.38
C PHE A 255 -17.36 -4.18 31.10
N TRP A 256 -18.13 -5.20 31.51
CA TRP A 256 -19.59 -5.17 31.29
C TRP A 256 -20.26 -4.07 32.11
N ALA A 257 -19.83 -3.85 33.36
CA ALA A 257 -20.43 -2.83 34.22
C ALA A 257 -20.11 -1.40 33.76
N LEU A 258 -18.90 -1.16 33.26
CA LEU A 258 -18.41 0.19 32.93
C LEU A 258 -18.69 0.63 31.48
N SER A 259 -18.65 -0.29 30.51
CA SER A 259 -18.76 0.10 29.09
C SER A 259 -19.74 -0.78 28.29
N GLY A 260 -20.23 -1.87 28.87
CA GLY A 260 -20.99 -2.88 28.13
C GLY A 260 -20.18 -3.57 27.03
N GLN A 261 -18.86 -3.35 26.96
CA GLN A 261 -17.97 -3.91 25.94
C GLN A 261 -16.64 -4.34 26.54
N THR A 262 -16.26 -5.58 26.29
CA THR A 262 -14.88 -6.04 26.47
C THR A 262 -14.02 -5.65 25.25
N PRO A 263 -12.68 -5.57 25.39
CA PRO A 263 -11.76 -5.39 24.27
C PRO A 263 -12.07 -6.24 23.03
N GLY A 264 -12.34 -7.54 23.18
CA GLY A 264 -12.72 -8.42 22.08
C GLY A 264 -14.08 -8.08 21.46
N MET A 265 -15.03 -7.60 22.27
CA MET A 265 -16.30 -7.07 21.77
C MET A 265 -16.13 -5.74 21.01
N ARG A 266 -15.22 -4.87 21.46
CA ARG A 266 -14.88 -3.62 20.77
C ARG A 266 -14.24 -3.89 19.42
N PHE A 267 -13.34 -4.86 19.34
CA PHE A 267 -12.71 -5.27 18.09
C PHE A 267 -13.71 -5.77 17.03
N LEU A 268 -14.85 -6.31 17.45
CA LEU A 268 -15.90 -6.83 16.57
C LEU A 268 -17.07 -5.86 16.38
N ASP A 269 -16.97 -4.63 16.90
CA ASP A 269 -18.04 -3.63 16.90
C ASP A 269 -19.35 -4.19 17.47
N ILE A 270 -19.29 -4.88 18.62
CA ILE A 270 -20.48 -5.40 19.30
C ILE A 270 -20.57 -4.86 20.73
N ARG A 271 -21.79 -4.68 21.21
CA ARG A 271 -22.02 -4.13 22.56
C ARG A 271 -23.19 -4.77 23.27
N ILE A 272 -23.03 -4.93 24.58
CA ILE A 272 -24.08 -5.35 25.50
C ILE A 272 -24.85 -4.12 25.93
N GLU A 273 -26.17 -4.17 25.81
CA GLU A 273 -27.04 -3.09 26.26
C GLU A 273 -28.15 -3.60 27.18
N HIS A 274 -28.56 -2.72 28.10
CA HIS A 274 -29.78 -2.86 28.89
C HIS A 274 -30.66 -1.64 28.67
N ARG A 275 -31.83 -1.83 28.04
CA ARG A 275 -32.79 -0.76 27.74
C ARG A 275 -32.18 0.44 27.00
N GLY A 276 -31.29 0.17 26.03
CA GLY A 276 -30.60 1.20 25.24
C GLY A 276 -29.41 1.86 25.95
N SER A 277 -29.13 1.51 27.21
CA SER A 277 -27.91 1.96 27.90
C SER A 277 -26.77 0.94 27.73
N PRO A 278 -25.55 1.40 27.38
CA PRO A 278 -24.35 0.57 27.35
C PRO A 278 -23.87 0.18 28.77
N GLU A 279 -24.11 1.05 29.75
CA GLU A 279 -23.76 0.84 31.15
C GLU A 279 -24.88 0.07 31.85
N ILE A 280 -24.65 -1.23 32.08
CA ILE A 280 -25.67 -2.10 32.71
C ILE A 280 -25.56 -2.13 34.25
N GLY A 281 -24.46 -1.62 34.80
CA GLY A 281 -24.16 -1.60 36.24
C GLY A 281 -23.74 -2.94 36.84
N ILE A 282 -23.02 -2.89 37.97
CA ILE A 282 -22.37 -4.05 38.62
C ILE A 282 -23.37 -5.18 38.94
N ARG A 283 -24.56 -4.86 39.45
CA ARG A 283 -25.57 -5.87 39.82
C ARG A 283 -26.01 -6.69 38.62
N LEU A 284 -26.24 -6.05 37.48
CA LEU A 284 -26.73 -6.71 36.29
C LEU A 284 -25.61 -7.46 35.58
N ALA A 285 -24.40 -6.90 35.57
CA ALA A 285 -23.18 -7.58 35.13
C ALA A 285 -22.92 -8.87 35.92
N PHE A 286 -23.04 -8.84 37.25
CA PHE A 286 -22.87 -10.01 38.11
C PHE A 286 -23.91 -11.12 37.82
N ARG A 287 -25.19 -10.74 37.66
CA ARG A 287 -26.24 -11.69 37.24
C ARG A 287 -25.94 -12.31 35.88
N ARG A 288 -25.45 -11.51 34.94
CA ARG A 288 -25.04 -11.98 33.62
C ARG A 288 -23.86 -12.95 33.72
N LEU A 289 -22.88 -12.67 34.60
CA LEU A 289 -21.72 -13.55 34.84
C LEU A 289 -22.14 -14.91 35.38
N ILE A 290 -23.00 -14.95 36.38
CA ILE A 290 -23.54 -16.24 36.89
C ILE A 290 -24.21 -17.01 35.76
N GLY A 291 -25.04 -16.32 34.96
CA GLY A 291 -25.70 -16.93 33.83
C GLY A 291 -24.73 -17.39 32.75
N PHE A 292 -23.60 -16.71 32.59
CA PHE A 292 -22.54 -17.07 31.64
C PHE A 292 -21.86 -18.37 32.04
N TRP A 293 -21.40 -18.48 33.28
CA TRP A 293 -20.76 -19.71 33.77
C TRP A 293 -21.74 -20.88 33.77
N LEU A 294 -22.98 -20.69 34.23
CA LEU A 294 -24.02 -21.71 34.17
C LEU A 294 -24.39 -22.11 32.72
N ALA A 295 -24.28 -21.19 31.77
CA ALA A 295 -24.50 -21.48 30.35
C ALA A 295 -23.34 -22.28 29.73
N ALA A 296 -22.11 -22.06 30.19
CA ALA A 296 -20.89 -22.66 29.68
C ALA A 296 -20.69 -24.10 30.21
N ILE A 297 -20.90 -24.34 31.51
CA ILE A 297 -20.70 -25.63 32.18
C ILE A 297 -21.35 -26.83 31.44
N PRO A 298 -22.63 -26.79 31.05
CA PRO A 298 -23.26 -27.89 30.32
C PRO A 298 -22.89 -27.83 28.83
N PHE A 299 -21.61 -27.89 28.47
CA PHE A 299 -21.12 -27.86 27.08
C PHE A 299 -21.71 -26.71 26.23
N CYS A 300 -21.77 -25.51 26.80
CA CYS A 300 -22.33 -24.33 26.14
C CYS A 300 -23.82 -24.45 25.75
N LEU A 301 -24.60 -25.40 26.28
CA LEU A 301 -26.03 -25.54 25.96
C LEU A 301 -26.83 -24.25 26.26
N GLY A 302 -26.42 -23.48 27.27
CA GLY A 302 -27.09 -22.22 27.61
C GLY A 302 -26.95 -21.14 26.53
N PHE A 303 -26.08 -21.33 25.53
CA PHE A 303 -25.92 -20.44 24.38
C PHE A 303 -26.83 -20.80 23.20
N LEU A 304 -27.45 -21.99 23.18
CA LEU A 304 -28.37 -22.39 22.10
C LEU A 304 -29.54 -21.43 21.91
N GLY A 305 -29.96 -20.73 22.97
CA GLY A 305 -30.96 -19.66 22.90
C GLY A 305 -30.62 -18.56 21.89
N VAL A 306 -29.33 -18.32 21.63
CA VAL A 306 -28.86 -17.34 20.63
C VAL A 306 -29.21 -17.77 19.21
N LEU A 307 -29.14 -19.06 18.86
CA LEU A 307 -29.50 -19.54 17.51
C LEU A 307 -31.02 -19.69 17.33
N VAL A 308 -31.72 -20.15 18.37
CA VAL A 308 -33.11 -20.60 18.24
C VAL A 308 -34.12 -19.46 18.42
N ARG A 309 -33.83 -18.50 19.32
CA ARG A 309 -34.82 -17.51 19.72
C ARG A 309 -34.83 -16.29 18.81
N ILE A 310 -36.01 -15.68 18.67
CA ILE A 310 -36.23 -14.45 17.90
C ILE A 310 -35.51 -13.24 18.51
N ASP A 311 -35.06 -13.35 19.75
CA ASP A 311 -34.41 -12.27 20.45
C ASP A 311 -32.88 -12.45 20.48
N ARG A 312 -32.36 -13.56 19.90
CA ARG A 312 -30.94 -13.98 19.95
C ARG A 312 -30.33 -13.88 21.36
N ARG A 313 -31.13 -14.10 22.42
CA ARG A 313 -30.67 -14.05 23.82
C ARG A 313 -30.36 -15.44 24.35
N GLY A 314 -29.12 -15.62 24.81
CA GLY A 314 -28.70 -16.81 25.56
C GLY A 314 -29.28 -16.83 26.99
N PHE A 315 -29.02 -17.90 27.73
CA PHE A 315 -29.38 -17.99 29.15
C PHE A 315 -28.77 -16.84 29.98
N HIS A 316 -27.49 -16.55 29.73
CA HIS A 316 -26.75 -15.47 30.38
C HIS A 316 -27.37 -14.09 30.13
N ASP A 317 -27.76 -13.80 28.89
CA ASP A 317 -28.42 -12.54 28.53
C ASP A 317 -29.79 -12.39 29.19
N ARG A 318 -30.55 -13.48 29.33
CA ARG A 318 -31.85 -13.43 30.02
C ARG A 318 -31.69 -13.21 31.52
N LEU A 319 -30.74 -13.89 32.15
CA LEU A 319 -30.50 -13.73 33.58
C LEU A 319 -30.01 -12.31 33.91
N GLY A 320 -29.18 -11.75 33.02
CA GLY A 320 -28.73 -10.36 33.02
C GLY A 320 -29.72 -9.35 32.44
N ARG A 321 -30.88 -9.75 31.90
CA ARG A 321 -31.81 -8.83 31.19
C ARG A 321 -31.11 -7.93 30.14
N THR A 322 -30.07 -8.45 29.48
CA THR A 322 -29.28 -7.75 28.47
C THR A 322 -29.59 -8.26 27.07
N ALA A 323 -29.18 -7.51 26.06
CA ALA A 323 -29.07 -7.95 24.68
C ALA A 323 -27.71 -7.51 24.11
N VAL A 324 -27.29 -8.10 22.99
CA VAL A 324 -26.06 -7.72 22.31
C VAL A 324 -26.38 -7.29 20.88
N PHE A 325 -25.87 -6.13 20.51
CA PHE A 325 -26.12 -5.46 19.24
C PHE A 325 -24.82 -5.22 18.46
N TYR A 326 -24.92 -5.20 17.13
CA TYR A 326 -23.85 -4.72 16.26
C TYR A 326 -23.87 -3.20 16.27
N ILE A 327 -22.71 -2.57 16.42
CA ILE A 327 -22.56 -1.12 16.36
C ILE A 327 -22.10 -0.74 14.96
N ASP A 328 -22.66 0.34 14.44
CA ASP A 328 -22.04 1.06 13.34
C ASP A 328 -21.03 2.06 13.93
N PRO A 329 -19.71 1.91 13.70
CA PRO A 329 -18.72 2.85 14.20
C PRO A 329 -18.92 4.28 13.67
N ALA A 330 -19.64 4.47 12.56
CA ALA A 330 -20.02 5.79 12.08
C ALA A 330 -21.18 6.43 12.87
N ARG A 331 -21.95 5.64 13.63
CA ARG A 331 -23.09 6.08 14.45
C ARG A 331 -23.19 5.29 15.76
N PRO A 332 -22.21 5.42 16.68
CA PRO A 332 -22.12 4.59 17.88
C PRO A 332 -23.22 4.84 18.93
N ASP A 333 -23.91 5.98 18.84
CA ASP A 333 -24.98 6.39 19.76
C ASP A 333 -26.39 6.15 19.18
N GLN A 334 -26.47 5.54 18.00
CA GLN A 334 -27.77 5.22 17.40
C GLN A 334 -28.47 4.18 18.28
N GLN A 335 -29.63 4.56 18.82
CA GLN A 335 -30.37 3.67 19.70
C GLN A 335 -30.86 2.46 18.92
N HIS A 336 -30.47 1.27 19.37
CA HIS A 336 -31.00 0.03 18.84
C HIS A 336 -32.44 -0.13 19.34
N GLU A 337 -33.40 0.21 18.48
CA GLU A 337 -34.81 0.07 18.80
C GLU A 337 -35.11 -1.37 19.21
N ALA A 338 -35.80 -1.52 20.35
CA ALA A 338 -36.38 -2.79 20.69
C ALA A 338 -37.35 -3.15 19.57
N ALA A 339 -37.19 -4.32 18.95
CA ALA A 339 -38.02 -4.85 17.86
C ALA A 339 -39.57 -4.77 18.06
N ALA A 340 -40.04 -4.32 19.22
CA ALA A 340 -41.43 -3.99 19.50
C ALA A 340 -41.88 -2.63 18.89
N THR A 341 -40.99 -1.64 18.74
CA THR A 341 -41.38 -0.31 18.22
C THR A 341 -41.68 -0.36 16.72
N TYR A 342 -40.84 -1.05 15.95
CA TYR A 342 -41.02 -1.19 14.50
C TYR A 342 -42.35 -1.89 14.09
N ALA A 343 -42.89 -2.76 14.94
CA ALA A 343 -44.18 -3.41 14.68
C ALA A 343 -45.40 -2.50 14.94
N ALA A 344 -45.23 -1.44 15.73
CA ALA A 344 -46.29 -0.47 16.02
C ALA A 344 -46.37 0.64 14.96
N GLU A 345 -45.33 0.79 14.13
CA GLU A 345 -45.17 1.90 13.19
C GLU A 345 -45.35 1.54 11.72
N ILE A 346 -45.68 0.28 11.39
CA ILE A 346 -46.10 -0.04 10.02
C ILE A 346 -47.51 0.54 9.84
N PRO A 347 -47.71 1.63 9.05
CA PRO A 347 -49.06 2.03 8.70
C PRO A 347 -49.72 0.86 7.97
N ALA A 348 -50.90 0.45 8.43
CA ALA A 348 -51.72 -0.50 7.69
C ALA A 348 -51.81 0.02 6.25
N SER A 349 -51.39 -0.81 5.28
CA SER A 349 -51.49 -0.45 3.88
C SER A 349 -52.95 -0.08 3.59
N PRO A 350 -53.23 1.03 2.89
CA PRO A 350 -54.57 1.30 2.44
C PRO A 350 -55.01 0.14 1.51
N GLU A 351 -56.16 -0.46 1.84
CA GLU A 351 -56.81 -1.52 1.06
C GLU A 351 -57.20 -1.07 -0.35
#